data_AF-A0ABD3FNB0-F1
#
_entry.id   AF-A0ABD3FNB0-F1
#
_cell.length_a   1.000
_cell.length_b   1.000
_cell.length_c   1.000
_cell.angle_alpha   90.00
_cell.angle_beta   90.00
_cell.angle_gamma   90.00
#
_symmetry.space_group_name_H-M   'P 1'
#
loop_
_entity.id
_entity.type
_entity.pdbx_description
1 polymer ?
#
loop_
_entity_poly.entity_id
_entity_poly.type
_entity_poly.pdbx_seq_one_letter_code
_entity_poly.pdbx_strand_id
1 'polypeptide(L)'
;MAFNQYCPNGKWPFGGEGGPDDNPVPSGDAAMKISEIIASADAGEYTFGGCAETLPALPGLYIDGVGLISLPLIQEQATVLIGKCEKSPFGHNMDTKMDESVRKSRQLSPDQVQIKHPSWQTEIEKLTETIADRLGYKGIQL
;
A
#
# COMPACT_ATOMS: atom_id res chain seq x y z
N MET A 1 24.72 2.17 -24.96
CA MET A 1 25.06 1.59 -23.64
C MET A 1 25.28 0.11 -23.86
N ALA A 2 26.48 -0.40 -23.58
CA ALA A 2 26.88 -1.74 -23.97
C ALA A 2 26.39 -2.78 -22.93
N PHE A 3 25.52 -3.70 -23.38
CA PHE A 3 25.00 -4.84 -22.61
C PHE A 3 26.07 -5.88 -22.19
N ASN A 4 27.33 -5.70 -22.63
CA ASN A 4 28.45 -6.60 -22.33
C ASN A 4 28.76 -6.78 -20.84
N GLN A 5 28.19 -5.97 -19.94
CA GLN A 5 28.38 -6.14 -18.51
C GLN A 5 27.46 -7.21 -17.90
N TYR A 6 26.38 -7.62 -18.58
CA TYR A 6 25.32 -8.46 -17.98
C TYR A 6 25.34 -9.95 -18.37
N CYS A 7 26.13 -10.34 -19.38
CA CYS A 7 26.22 -11.73 -19.85
C CYS A 7 27.68 -12.22 -19.91
N PRO A 8 28.35 -12.45 -18.76
CA PRO A 8 29.70 -13.02 -18.76
C PRO A 8 29.66 -14.41 -19.41
N ASN A 9 30.49 -14.64 -20.43
CA ASN A 9 30.59 -15.87 -21.24
C ASN A 9 29.49 -16.11 -22.28
N GLY A 10 28.72 -15.08 -22.67
CA GLY A 10 27.69 -15.22 -23.72
C GLY A 10 26.47 -16.04 -23.31
N LYS A 11 26.37 -16.40 -22.03
CA LYS A 11 25.19 -17.03 -21.44
C LYS A 11 24.20 -15.96 -20.99
N TRP A 12 22.96 -16.09 -21.43
CA TRP A 12 21.87 -15.22 -21.02
C TRP A 12 21.46 -15.47 -19.56
N PRO A 13 20.94 -14.46 -18.84
CA PRO A 13 20.47 -14.59 -17.46
C PRO A 13 19.30 -15.59 -17.30
N PHE A 14 18.65 -15.98 -18.39
CA PHE A 14 17.58 -16.98 -18.43
C PHE A 14 18.05 -18.39 -18.83
N GLY A 15 19.36 -18.63 -18.84
CA GLY A 15 19.94 -19.96 -19.10
C GLY A 15 20.05 -20.36 -20.59
N GLY A 16 19.80 -19.44 -21.52
CA GLY A 16 19.97 -19.66 -22.96
C GLY A 16 21.34 -19.25 -23.52
N GLU A 17 21.66 -19.71 -24.73
CA GLU A 17 22.78 -19.22 -25.55
C GLU A 17 22.23 -18.19 -26.56
N GLY A 18 22.90 -17.04 -26.70
CA GLY A 18 22.47 -16.00 -27.65
C GLY A 18 23.40 -14.79 -27.67
N GLY A 19 23.48 -14.12 -28.81
CA GLY A 19 24.25 -12.89 -29.03
C GLY A 19 23.54 -11.62 -28.56
N PRO A 20 24.23 -10.46 -28.54
CA PRO A 20 23.68 -9.18 -28.09
C PRO A 20 22.60 -8.61 -29.02
N ASP A 21 22.57 -9.04 -30.28
CA ASP A 21 21.56 -8.64 -31.27
C ASP A 21 20.42 -9.67 -31.41
N ASP A 22 20.50 -10.79 -30.68
CA ASP A 22 19.44 -11.80 -30.70
C ASP A 22 18.26 -11.33 -29.85
N ASN A 23 17.07 -11.31 -30.44
CA ASN A 23 15.82 -11.15 -29.69
C ASN A 23 15.26 -12.54 -29.40
N PRO A 24 15.34 -13.06 -28.16
CA PRO A 24 14.85 -14.39 -27.85
C PRO A 24 13.33 -14.42 -28.06
N VAL A 25 12.90 -15.21 -29.04
CA VAL A 25 11.49 -15.48 -29.28
C VAL A 25 11.15 -16.81 -28.59
N PRO A 26 10.27 -16.81 -27.58
CA PRO A 26 9.78 -18.05 -26.98
C PRO A 26 9.21 -18.96 -28.08
N SER A 27 9.65 -20.21 -28.14
CA SER A 27 9.21 -21.16 -29.17
C SER A 27 8.65 -22.45 -28.56
N GLY A 28 7.80 -23.14 -29.32
CA GLY A 28 7.12 -24.35 -28.91
C GLY A 28 5.73 -24.14 -28.29
N ASP A 29 4.94 -25.20 -28.28
CA ASP A 29 3.52 -25.17 -27.92
C ASP A 29 3.28 -24.65 -26.49
N ALA A 30 4.20 -24.95 -25.56
CA ALA A 30 4.09 -24.48 -24.18
C ALA A 30 4.28 -22.96 -24.08
N ALA A 31 5.25 -22.40 -24.82
CA ALA A 31 5.51 -20.96 -24.83
C ALA A 31 4.35 -20.19 -25.46
N MET A 32 3.77 -20.71 -26.56
CA MET A 32 2.57 -20.14 -27.18
C MET A 32 1.39 -20.14 -26.22
N LYS A 33 1.13 -21.26 -25.53
CA LYS A 33 0.05 -21.35 -24.53
C LYS A 33 0.25 -20.36 -23.38
N ILE A 34 1.48 -20.23 -22.86
CA ILE A 34 1.78 -19.25 -21.80
C ILE A 34 1.54 -17.82 -22.32
N SER A 35 1.99 -17.50 -23.52
CA SER A 35 1.78 -16.18 -24.13
C SER A 35 0.30 -15.88 -24.35
N GLU A 36 -0.49 -16.86 -24.80
CA GLU A 36 -1.95 -16.73 -24.94
C GLU A 36 -2.63 -16.47 -23.60
N ILE A 37 -2.25 -17.22 -22.56
CA ILE A 37 -2.77 -17.02 -21.20
C ILE A 37 -2.44 -15.62 -20.68
N ILE A 38 -1.17 -15.19 -20.79
CA ILE A 38 -0.74 -13.85 -20.35
C ILE A 38 -1.44 -12.75 -21.16
N ALA A 39 -1.57 -12.90 -22.48
CA ALA A 39 -2.24 -11.92 -23.33
C ALA A 39 -3.74 -11.83 -23.05
N SER A 40 -4.35 -12.92 -22.57
CA SER A 40 -5.76 -12.96 -22.15
C SER A 40 -6.00 -12.49 -20.71
N ALA A 41 -4.94 -12.33 -19.91
CA ALA A 41 -5.05 -11.95 -18.52
C ALA A 41 -5.38 -10.45 -18.39
N ASP A 42 -6.44 -10.15 -17.65
CA ASP A 42 -6.66 -8.80 -17.16
C ASP A 42 -5.69 -8.55 -16.00
N ALA A 43 -4.75 -7.63 -16.19
CA ALA A 43 -3.79 -7.26 -15.15
C ALA A 43 -4.43 -6.42 -14.02
N GLY A 44 -5.72 -6.09 -14.16
CA GLY A 44 -6.40 -5.12 -13.31
C GLY A 44 -5.81 -3.73 -13.50
N GLU A 45 -6.08 -2.87 -12.52
CA GLU A 45 -5.56 -1.52 -12.47
C GLU A 45 -4.30 -1.46 -11.58
N TYR A 46 -3.25 -0.78 -12.04
CA TYR A 46 -2.04 -0.56 -11.23
C TYR A 46 -2.26 0.49 -10.12
N THR A 47 -3.23 1.38 -10.32
CA THR A 47 -3.63 2.42 -9.38
C THR A 47 -5.02 2.91 -9.73
N PHE A 48 -5.80 3.27 -8.72
CA PHE A 48 -7.08 3.92 -8.90
C PHE A 48 -7.40 4.85 -7.73
N GLY A 49 -8.29 5.81 -7.96
CA GLY A 49 -8.72 6.76 -6.95
C GLY A 49 -10.16 7.20 -7.15
N GLY A 50 -10.73 7.81 -6.13
CA GLY A 50 -12.12 8.28 -6.12
C GLY A 50 -12.59 8.64 -4.71
N CYS A 51 -13.81 9.18 -4.61
CA CYS A 51 -14.45 9.41 -3.33
C CYS A 51 -15.04 8.09 -2.80
N ALA A 52 -14.82 7.78 -1.52
CA ALA A 52 -15.47 6.67 -0.86
C ALA A 52 -16.87 7.11 -0.37
N GLU A 53 -17.81 7.25 -1.30
CA GLU A 53 -19.18 7.75 -1.01
C GLU A 53 -19.95 6.88 -0.01
N THR A 54 -19.55 5.62 0.14
CA THR A 54 -20.17 4.68 1.07
C THR A 54 -19.70 4.85 2.51
N LEU A 55 -18.52 5.45 2.74
CA LEU A 55 -18.00 5.68 4.09
C LEU A 55 -18.72 6.86 4.75
N PRO A 56 -19.05 6.74 6.04
CA PRO A 56 -19.65 7.85 6.77
C PRO A 56 -18.63 9.00 6.88
N ALA A 57 -19.10 10.23 6.67
CA ALA A 57 -18.27 11.43 6.77
C ALA A 57 -17.60 11.59 8.15
N LEU A 58 -18.24 11.05 9.20
CA LEU A 58 -17.70 11.05 10.56
C LEU A 58 -17.44 9.60 11.01
N PRO A 59 -16.18 9.20 11.24
CA PRO A 59 -15.83 7.84 11.69
C PRO A 59 -16.30 7.55 13.13
N GLY A 60 -16.70 8.57 13.91
CA GLY A 60 -16.92 8.39 15.34
C GLY A 60 -15.62 8.03 16.06
N LEU A 61 -14.54 8.78 15.77
CA LEU A 61 -13.22 8.57 16.35
C LEU A 61 -13.29 8.71 17.87
N TYR A 62 -12.82 7.71 18.59
CA TYR A 62 -12.83 7.64 20.04
C TYR A 62 -11.45 7.29 20.56
N ILE A 63 -10.98 7.99 21.58
CA ILE A 63 -9.67 7.75 22.19
C ILE A 63 -9.83 7.49 23.67
N ASP A 64 -9.23 6.41 24.16
CA ASP A 64 -9.37 5.99 25.56
C ASP A 64 -8.89 7.08 26.52
N GLY A 65 -9.78 7.47 27.44
CA GLY A 65 -9.60 8.56 28.40
C GLY A 65 -9.59 9.98 27.80
N VAL A 66 -9.93 10.17 26.53
CA VAL A 66 -10.31 11.48 25.95
C VAL A 66 -11.80 11.49 25.61
N GLY A 67 -12.31 10.37 25.10
CA GLY A 67 -13.69 10.23 24.66
C GLY A 67 -13.82 10.34 23.14
N LEU A 68 -15.02 10.72 22.69
CA LEU A 68 -15.31 10.96 21.28
C LEU A 68 -14.60 12.24 20.82
N ILE A 69 -13.85 12.15 19.73
CA ILE A 69 -13.10 13.27 19.15
C ILE A 69 -14.00 14.02 18.18
N SER A 70 -14.10 15.33 18.39
CA SER A 70 -14.85 16.21 17.50
C SER A 70 -14.06 16.45 16.22
N LEU A 71 -14.76 16.51 15.09
CA LEU A 71 -14.20 16.89 13.80
C LEU A 71 -14.97 18.12 13.28
N PRO A 72 -14.31 19.28 13.06
CA PRO A 72 -12.88 19.54 13.24
C PRO A 72 -12.43 19.48 14.71
N LEU A 73 -11.15 19.16 14.92
CA LEU A 73 -10.54 19.03 16.25
C LEU A 73 -10.58 20.35 17.02
N ILE A 74 -11.06 20.31 18.26
CA ILE A 74 -11.13 21.48 19.14
C ILE A 74 -9.88 21.60 20.03
N GLN A 75 -9.57 22.83 20.45
CA GLN A 75 -8.35 23.17 21.21
C GLN A 75 -8.23 22.40 22.53
N GLU A 76 -9.34 22.20 23.24
CA GLU A 76 -9.38 21.46 24.51
C GLU A 76 -8.96 20.01 24.31
N GLN A 77 -9.57 19.32 23.33
CA GLN A 77 -9.21 17.95 22.95
C GLN A 77 -7.77 17.87 22.46
N ALA A 78 -7.32 18.82 21.64
CA ALA A 78 -5.94 18.86 21.16
C ALA A 78 -4.92 18.93 22.31
N THR A 79 -5.20 19.73 23.34
CA THR A 79 -4.32 19.88 24.51
C THR A 79 -4.22 18.58 25.30
N VAL A 80 -5.35 17.88 25.51
CA VAL A 80 -5.35 16.56 26.17
C VAL A 80 -4.61 15.52 25.32
N LEU A 81 -4.80 15.53 24.00
CA LEU A 81 -4.13 14.61 23.08
C LEU A 81 -2.62 14.79 23.10
N ILE A 82 -2.11 16.03 23.09
CA ILE A 82 -0.66 16.29 23.16
C ILE A 82 0.00 15.62 24.38
N GLY A 83 -0.71 15.57 25.52
CA GLY A 83 -0.25 14.92 26.74
C GLY A 83 -0.23 13.39 26.68
N LYS A 84 -1.03 12.78 25.80
CA LYS A 84 -1.08 11.32 25.59
C LYS A 84 -0.21 10.83 24.44
N CYS A 85 -0.07 11.64 23.40
CA CYS A 85 0.67 11.27 22.22
C CYS A 85 2.18 11.32 22.46
N GLU A 86 2.88 10.31 21.95
CA GLU A 86 4.32 10.25 21.91
C GLU A 86 4.87 11.02 20.70
N LYS A 87 6.16 11.39 20.72
CA LYS A 87 6.79 11.99 19.54
C LYS A 87 6.81 10.96 18.42
N SER A 88 6.39 11.37 17.23
CA SER A 88 6.35 10.46 16.09
C SER A 88 7.76 10.26 15.54
N PRO A 89 8.24 9.01 15.43
CA PRO A 89 9.51 8.71 14.79
C PRO A 89 9.45 9.03 13.30
N PHE A 90 10.60 9.37 12.73
CA PHE A 90 10.76 9.40 11.29
C PHE A 90 12.03 8.64 10.87
N GLY A 91 11.92 7.99 9.72
CA GLY A 91 13.05 7.30 9.10
C GLY A 91 14.04 8.30 8.51
N HIS A 92 15.32 8.09 8.75
CA HIS A 92 16.42 8.82 8.13
C HIS A 92 17.49 7.80 7.70
N ASN A 93 17.46 7.40 6.43
CA ASN A 93 18.18 6.23 5.91
C ASN A 93 17.80 4.96 6.69
N MET A 94 18.76 4.35 7.40
CA MET A 94 18.54 3.16 8.22
C MET A 94 18.24 3.49 9.69
N ASP A 95 18.24 4.77 10.07
CA ASP A 95 18.02 5.21 11.45
C ASP A 95 16.57 5.64 11.67
N THR A 96 16.06 5.41 12.87
CA THR A 96 14.82 6.04 13.36
C THR A 96 15.17 7.21 14.27
N LYS A 97 14.80 8.43 13.88
CA LYS A 97 15.10 9.67 14.62
C LYS A 97 13.82 10.35 15.13
N MET A 98 13.99 11.14 16.18
CA MET A 98 12.93 11.89 16.89
C MET A 98 13.24 13.40 16.92
N ASP A 99 13.81 13.93 15.83
CA ASP A 99 14.17 15.35 15.69
C ASP A 99 12.95 16.24 15.39
N GLU A 100 12.57 17.07 16.36
CA GLU A 100 11.46 18.01 16.24
C GLU A 100 11.75 19.21 15.33
N SER A 101 13.01 19.45 14.93
CA SER A 101 13.36 20.47 13.94
C SER A 101 12.92 20.06 12.52
N VAL A 102 12.81 18.74 12.28
CA VAL A 102 12.35 18.16 11.02
C VAL A 102 10.84 17.94 11.05
N ARG A 103 10.30 17.37 12.14
CA ARG A 103 8.87 17.04 12.22
C ARG A 103 8.29 17.26 13.62
N LYS A 104 7.40 18.25 13.76
CA LYS A 104 6.60 18.48 14.96
C LYS A 104 5.32 17.66 14.94
N SER A 105 5.44 16.34 14.84
CA SER A 105 4.29 15.42 14.87
C SER A 105 4.32 14.51 16.09
N ARG A 106 3.13 14.16 16.56
CA ARG A 106 2.92 13.20 17.64
C ARG A 106 2.01 12.09 17.17
N GLN A 107 2.16 10.90 17.75
CA GLN A 107 1.38 9.71 17.41
C GLN A 107 0.81 9.04 18.66
N LEU A 108 -0.28 8.28 18.47
CA LEU A 108 -0.87 7.41 19.48
C LEU A 108 -0.74 5.96 19.02
N SER A 109 -0.69 5.06 19.99
CA SER A 109 -0.69 3.63 19.72
C SER A 109 -2.07 3.19 19.20
N PRO A 110 -2.16 2.27 18.21
CA PRO A 110 -3.43 1.89 17.60
C PRO A 110 -4.42 1.26 18.58
N ASP A 111 -3.96 0.61 19.66
CA ASP A 111 -4.80 0.05 20.72
C ASP A 111 -5.57 1.12 21.52
N GLN A 112 -5.14 2.39 21.46
CA GLN A 112 -5.78 3.50 22.16
C GLN A 112 -6.86 4.20 21.32
N VAL A 113 -6.99 3.81 20.04
CA VAL A 113 -7.85 4.48 19.06
C VAL A 113 -8.95 3.52 18.62
N GLN A 114 -10.19 3.97 18.70
CA GLN A 114 -11.37 3.22 18.29
C GLN A 114 -12.18 4.02 17.27
N ILE A 115 -12.79 3.31 16.34
CA ILE A 115 -13.73 3.88 15.38
C ILE A 115 -15.11 3.33 15.74
N LYS A 116 -15.99 4.21 16.26
CA LYS A 116 -17.27 3.80 16.84
C LYS A 116 -18.47 3.98 15.92
N HIS A 117 -18.30 4.51 14.71
CA HIS A 117 -19.43 4.61 13.79
C HIS A 117 -19.91 3.21 13.37
N PRO A 118 -21.19 2.85 13.58
CA PRO A 118 -21.67 1.46 13.41
C PRO A 118 -21.47 0.90 12.00
N SER A 119 -21.59 1.74 10.97
CA SER A 119 -21.40 1.30 9.57
C SER A 119 -19.94 1.27 9.13
N TRP A 120 -18.99 1.81 9.90
CA TRP A 120 -17.61 2.00 9.43
C TRP A 120 -16.98 0.68 8.99
N GLN A 121 -17.07 -0.33 9.85
CA GLN A 121 -16.43 -1.63 9.61
C GLN A 121 -16.99 -2.29 8.34
N THR A 122 -18.32 -2.36 8.22
CA THR A 122 -19.00 -2.95 7.06
C THR A 122 -18.68 -2.22 5.76
N GLU A 123 -18.59 -0.89 5.77
CA GLU A 123 -18.28 -0.12 4.57
C GLU A 123 -16.79 -0.19 4.17
N ILE A 124 -15.88 -0.29 5.15
CA ILE A 124 -14.45 -0.59 4.89
C ILE A 124 -14.27 -1.98 4.28
N GLU A 125 -15.03 -2.98 4.74
CA GLU A 125 -14.99 -4.33 4.17
C GLU A 125 -15.42 -4.32 2.70
N LYS A 126 -16.53 -3.68 2.36
CA LYS A 126 -16.97 -3.51 0.97
C LYS A 126 -15.96 -2.74 0.12
N LEU A 127 -15.37 -1.69 0.68
CA LEU A 127 -14.33 -0.92 -0.01
C LEU A 127 -13.10 -1.80 -0.29
N THR A 128 -12.72 -2.65 0.68
CA THR A 128 -11.61 -3.59 0.53
C THR A 128 -11.88 -4.62 -0.57
N GLU A 129 -13.11 -5.14 -0.69
CA GLU A 129 -13.51 -6.00 -1.81
C GLU A 129 -13.36 -5.29 -3.16
N THR A 130 -13.72 -4.01 -3.23
CA THR A 130 -13.59 -3.20 -4.44
C THR A 130 -12.12 -2.97 -4.79
N ILE A 131 -11.28 -2.69 -3.79
CA ILE A 131 -9.82 -2.57 -3.96
C ILE A 131 -9.23 -3.91 -4.43
N ALA A 132 -9.68 -5.03 -3.88
CA ALA A 132 -9.26 -6.38 -4.27
C ALA A 132 -9.59 -6.71 -5.72
N ASP A 133 -10.81 -6.39 -6.13
CA ASP A 133 -11.28 -6.59 -7.49
C ASP A 133 -10.45 -5.75 -8.48
N ARG A 134 -10.33 -4.45 -8.22
CA ARG A 134 -9.67 -3.51 -9.14
C ARG A 134 -8.16 -3.70 -9.22
N LEU A 135 -7.49 -4.06 -8.14
CA LEU A 135 -6.05 -4.36 -8.15
C LEU A 135 -5.74 -5.82 -8.51
N GLY A 136 -6.74 -6.63 -8.89
CA GLY A 136 -6.54 -8.00 -9.36
C GLY A 136 -6.14 -9.03 -8.30
N TYR A 137 -6.38 -8.76 -7.00
CA TYR A 137 -6.07 -9.69 -5.90
C TYR A 137 -7.30 -10.39 -5.29
N LYS A 138 -8.47 -10.23 -5.89
CA LYS A 138 -9.70 -10.90 -5.43
C LYS A 138 -9.55 -12.41 -5.47
N GLY A 139 -9.76 -13.07 -4.32
CA GLY A 139 -9.69 -14.52 -4.19
C GLY A 139 -8.28 -15.08 -3.98
N ILE A 140 -7.26 -14.23 -3.81
CA ILE A 140 -5.93 -14.66 -3.38
C ILE A 140 -5.97 -14.93 -1.86
N GLN A 141 -5.69 -16.17 -1.45
CA GLN A 141 -5.50 -16.50 -0.03
C GLN A 141 -4.11 -15.99 0.40
N LEU A 142 -4.07 -15.18 1.47
CA LEU A 142 -2.85 -14.70 2.12
C LEU A 142 -2.32 -15.72 3.15
#